data_AF-A0A6G0QWC1-F1
#
_entry.id   AF-A0A6G0QWC1-F1
#
_cell.length_a   1.000
_cell.length_b   1.000
_cell.length_c   1.000
_cell.angle_alpha   90.00
_cell.angle_beta   90.00
_cell.angle_gamma   90.00
#
_symmetry.space_group_name_H-M   'P 1'
#
loop_
_entity.id
_entity.type
_entity.pdbx_description
1 polymer ?
#
loop_
_entity_poly.entity_id
_entity_poly.type
_entity_poly.pdbx_seq_one_letter_code
_entity_poly.pdbx_strand_id
1 'polypeptide(L)'
;MNVVSDSAFPCSASVAGRFLTPLEDGDLDRILPSLRSPARLLHNATTSARQAAEWGMGSIQKVFHRLNLPLQYDPKLRGLRPTNLFRLVNYRVRTVGIQQIRTTFSGAMDMPQELQ
;
A
#
# COMPACT_ATOMS: atom_id res chain seq x y z
N MET A 1 8.43 9.04 8.07
CA MET A 1 7.22 8.64 7.31
C MET A 1 7.24 7.12 7.21
N ASN A 2 6.16 6.47 7.64
CA ASN A 2 6.06 5.00 7.59
C ASN A 2 5.54 4.58 6.20
N VAL A 3 5.99 3.43 5.73
CA VAL A 3 5.66 2.87 4.42
C VAL A 3 4.82 1.62 4.63
N VAL A 4 3.64 1.55 4.02
CA VAL A 4 2.83 0.34 4.01
C VAL A 4 3.45 -0.65 3.03
N SER A 5 3.67 -1.89 3.47
CA SER A 5 4.39 -2.90 2.72
C SER A 5 3.74 -4.27 2.85
N ASP A 6 3.98 -5.13 1.87
CA ASP A 6 3.66 -6.55 1.95
C ASP A 6 4.62 -7.26 2.93
N SER A 7 4.21 -8.38 3.53
CA SER A 7 5.01 -9.11 4.54
C SER A 7 6.30 -9.70 3.96
N ALA A 8 6.41 -9.77 2.63
CA ALA A 8 7.57 -10.33 1.92
C ALA A 8 8.81 -9.42 1.86
N PHE A 9 8.77 -8.18 2.39
CA PHE A 9 9.94 -7.31 2.39
C PHE A 9 10.87 -7.60 3.57
N PRO A 10 12.15 -7.97 3.33
CA PRO A 10 13.09 -8.18 4.42
C PRO A 10 13.32 -6.86 5.18
N CYS A 11 12.83 -6.79 6.41
CA CYS A 11 13.10 -5.66 7.30
C CYS A 11 14.56 -5.75 7.78
N SER A 12 15.46 -4.99 7.16
CA SER A 12 16.77 -4.76 7.76
C SER A 12 16.62 -3.95 9.06
N ALA A 13 17.57 -4.09 10.00
CA ALA A 13 17.53 -3.33 11.26
C ALA A 13 17.43 -1.81 11.06
N SER A 14 17.94 -1.30 9.94
CA SER A 14 17.87 0.13 9.56
C SER A 14 16.46 0.64 9.20
N VAL A 15 15.54 -0.28 8.90
CA VAL A 15 14.15 0.03 8.48
C VAL A 15 13.11 -0.55 9.44
N ALA A 16 13.53 -1.13 10.56
CA ALA A 16 12.63 -1.63 11.59
C ALA A 16 11.70 -0.51 12.11
N GLY A 17 10.40 -0.81 12.20
CA GLY A 17 9.37 0.16 12.59
C GLY A 17 8.99 1.20 11.52
N ARG A 18 9.68 1.23 10.37
CA ARG A 18 9.30 2.08 9.23
C ARG A 18 8.30 1.42 8.30
N PHE A 19 8.28 0.09 8.25
CA PHE A 19 7.31 -0.66 7.46
C PHE A 19 6.12 -1.07 8.32
N LEU A 20 4.92 -0.79 7.83
CA LEU A 20 3.67 -1.29 8.39
C LEU A 20 3.21 -2.45 7.52
N THR A 21 3.22 -3.65 8.10
CA THR A 21 2.68 -4.87 7.50
C THR A 21 1.39 -5.25 8.23
N PRO A 22 0.42 -5.85 7.54
CA PRO A 22 -0.73 -6.45 8.22
C PRO A 22 -0.26 -7.49 9.26
N LEU A 23 -0.92 -7.53 10.41
CA LEU A 23 -0.75 -8.62 11.38
C LEU A 23 -1.14 -9.97 10.77
N GLU A 24 -0.37 -11.01 11.09
CA GLU A 24 -0.68 -12.40 10.73
C GLU A 24 -1.72 -13.01 11.69
N ASP A 25 -2.30 -14.13 11.31
CA ASP A 25 -3.26 -14.85 12.14
C ASP A 25 -2.62 -15.27 13.48
N GLY A 26 -3.30 -14.93 14.58
CA GLY A 26 -2.83 -15.21 15.94
C GLY A 26 -1.85 -14.18 16.54
N ASP A 27 -1.37 -13.19 15.76
CA ASP A 27 -0.52 -12.12 16.33
C ASP A 27 -1.30 -11.23 17.30
N LEU A 28 -2.59 -10.99 17.05
CA LEU A 28 -3.45 -10.24 17.95
C LEU A 28 -3.55 -10.89 19.34
N ASP A 29 -3.49 -12.22 19.43
CA ASP A 29 -3.59 -12.95 20.70
C ASP A 29 -2.30 -12.84 21.52
N ARG A 30 -1.15 -12.70 20.86
CA ARG A 30 0.17 -12.48 21.46
C ARG A 30 0.36 -11.06 21.99
N ILE A 31 -0.45 -10.10 21.52
CA ILE A 31 -0.43 -8.71 21.96
C ILE A 31 -1.16 -8.58 23.31
N LEU A 32 -0.61 -7.74 24.20
CA LEU A 32 -1.20 -7.39 25.48
C LEU A 32 -2.68 -6.97 25.31
N PRO A 33 -3.62 -7.49 26.12
CA PRO A 33 -5.05 -7.27 25.92
C PRO A 33 -5.46 -5.80 25.75
N SER A 34 -4.84 -4.89 26.50
CA SER A 34 -5.08 -3.44 26.42
C SER A 34 -4.70 -2.80 25.08
N LEU A 35 -3.79 -3.41 24.33
CA LEU A 35 -3.29 -2.91 23.05
C LEU A 35 -3.96 -3.57 21.84
N ARG A 36 -4.83 -4.58 22.04
CA ARG A 36 -5.47 -5.31 20.94
C ARG A 36 -6.39 -4.44 20.09
N SER A 37 -7.10 -3.50 20.71
CA SER A 37 -7.99 -2.57 20.00
C SER A 37 -7.23 -1.64 19.04
N PRO A 38 -6.23 -0.86 19.49
CA PRO A 38 -5.44 -0.03 18.58
C PRO A 38 -4.63 -0.86 17.57
N ALA A 39 -4.14 -2.04 17.94
CA ALA A 39 -3.45 -2.94 17.01
C ALA A 39 -4.37 -3.41 15.87
N ARG A 40 -5.63 -3.75 16.16
CA ARG A 40 -6.62 -4.14 15.15
C ARG A 40 -7.01 -2.97 14.25
N LEU A 41 -7.14 -1.75 14.79
CA LEU A 41 -7.36 -0.56 13.98
C LEU A 41 -6.22 -0.34 12.97
N LEU A 42 -4.97 -0.44 13.44
CA LEU A 42 -3.79 -0.30 12.59
C LEU A 42 -3.72 -1.41 11.53
N HIS A 43 -4.03 -2.66 11.88
CA HIS A 43 -4.12 -3.77 10.92
C HIS A 43 -5.16 -3.46 9.84
N ASN A 44 -6.37 -3.05 10.22
CA ASN A 44 -7.44 -2.74 9.28
C ASN A 44 -7.06 -1.59 8.33
N ALA A 45 -6.45 -0.52 8.86
CA ALA A 45 -5.98 0.60 8.06
C ALA A 45 -4.86 0.18 7.08
N THR A 46 -3.92 -0.66 7.54
CA THR A 46 -2.82 -1.19 6.72
C THR A 46 -3.36 -2.08 5.60
N THR A 47 -4.28 -2.99 5.92
CA THR A 47 -4.95 -3.86 4.93
C THR A 47 -5.78 -3.06 3.93
N SER A 48 -6.51 -2.05 4.39
CA SER A 48 -7.29 -1.15 3.55
C SER A 48 -6.40 -0.37 2.56
N ALA A 49 -5.30 0.21 3.04
CA ALA A 49 -4.33 0.90 2.21
C ALA A 49 -3.71 -0.03 1.14
N ARG A 50 -3.38 -1.27 1.52
CA ARG A 50 -2.89 -2.30 0.59
C ARG A 50 -3.92 -2.60 -0.51
N GLN A 51 -5.16 -2.89 -0.12
CA GLN A 51 -6.24 -3.19 -1.07
C GLN A 51 -6.49 -2.04 -2.05
N ALA A 52 -6.48 -0.79 -1.55
CA ALA A 52 -6.60 0.39 -2.38
C ALA A 52 -5.47 0.51 -3.43
N ALA A 53 -4.22 0.25 -3.02
CA ALA A 53 -3.08 0.25 -3.92
C ALA A 53 -3.17 -0.87 -4.98
N GLU A 54 -3.55 -2.08 -4.58
CA GLU A 54 -3.74 -3.21 -5.50
C GLU A 54 -4.88 -2.98 -6.49
N TRP A 55 -5.99 -2.39 -6.05
CA TRP A 55 -7.10 -2.04 -6.93
C TRP A 55 -6.69 -1.01 -7.96
N GLY A 56 -5.97 0.04 -7.55
CA GLY A 56 -5.52 1.09 -8.46
C GLY A 56 -4.39 0.68 -9.40
N MET A 57 -3.57 -0.28 -8.98
CA MET A 57 -2.27 -0.50 -9.59
C MET A 57 -1.95 -1.93 -9.99
N GLY A 58 -2.78 -2.90 -9.61
CA GLY A 58 -2.57 -4.33 -9.90
C GLY A 58 -2.56 -4.67 -11.39
N SER A 59 -3.11 -3.80 -12.26
CA SER A 59 -3.05 -3.96 -13.70
C SER A 59 -1.61 -3.87 -14.25
N ILE A 60 -0.76 -3.03 -13.67
CA ILE A 60 0.61 -2.80 -14.13
C ILE A 60 1.48 -4.06 -14.02
N GLN A 61 1.36 -4.80 -12.92
CA GLN A 61 2.10 -6.05 -12.73
C GLN A 61 1.72 -7.08 -13.81
N LYS A 62 0.43 -7.14 -14.18
CA LYS A 62 -0.06 -8.06 -15.21
C LYS A 62 0.48 -7.75 -16.60
N VAL A 63 0.80 -6.49 -16.91
CA VAL A 63 1.34 -6.09 -18.22
C VAL A 63 2.70 -6.74 -18.48
N PHE A 64 3.63 -6.65 -17.54
CA PHE A 64 4.96 -7.26 -17.70
C PHE A 64 4.89 -8.79 -17.79
N HIS A 65 4.02 -9.40 -16.98
CA HIS A 65 3.78 -10.83 -17.03
C HIS A 65 3.20 -11.28 -18.39
N ARG A 66 2.18 -10.58 -18.91
CA ARG A 66 1.53 -10.91 -20.19
C ARG A 66 2.46 -10.71 -21.40
N LEU A 67 3.30 -9.69 -21.36
CA LEU A 67 4.24 -9.41 -22.45
C LEU A 67 5.49 -10.31 -22.40
N ASN A 68 5.66 -11.10 -21.34
CA ASN A 68 6.86 -11.91 -21.09
C ASN A 68 8.16 -11.10 -21.24
N LEU A 69 8.12 -9.82 -20.86
CA LEU A 69 9.25 -8.90 -20.99
C LEU A 69 9.96 -8.76 -19.64
N PRO A 70 11.27 -9.03 -19.57
CA PRO A 70 12.02 -8.75 -18.36
C PRO A 70 12.10 -7.23 -18.13
N LEU A 71 12.13 -6.83 -16.87
CA LEU A 71 12.53 -5.47 -16.50
C LEU A 71 13.98 -5.24 -16.95
N GLN A 72 14.25 -4.06 -17.52
CA GLN A 72 15.60 -3.70 -17.98
C GLN A 72 16.63 -3.85 -16.85
N TYR A 73 17.87 -4.21 -17.19
CA TYR A 73 18.94 -4.36 -16.21
C TYR A 73 19.42 -3.02 -15.65
N ASP A 74 19.59 -2.00 -16.50
CA ASP A 74 20.04 -0.66 -16.09
C ASP A 74 19.11 -0.07 -15.01
N PRO A 75 19.63 0.20 -13.79
CA PRO A 75 18.84 0.73 -12.69
C PRO A 75 18.12 2.04 -13.00
N LYS A 76 18.75 2.93 -13.78
CA LYS A 76 18.16 4.24 -14.13
C LYS A 76 16.96 4.05 -15.04
N LEU A 77 17.14 3.30 -16.12
CA LEU A 77 16.06 3.01 -17.06
C LEU A 77 14.96 2.15 -16.44
N ARG A 78 15.35 1.20 -15.58
CA ARG A 78 14.43 0.39 -14.77
C ARG A 78 13.58 1.26 -13.85
N GLY A 79 14.12 2.31 -13.23
CA GLY A 79 13.32 3.23 -12.41
C GLY A 79 12.36 4.11 -13.23
N LEU A 80 12.81 4.58 -14.39
CA LEU A 80 12.02 5.45 -15.27
C LEU A 80 10.78 4.76 -15.85
N ARG A 81 10.89 3.48 -16.26
CA ARG A 81 9.78 2.75 -16.89
C ARG A 81 8.54 2.62 -15.98
N PRO A 82 8.61 2.02 -14.77
CA PRO A 82 7.49 1.95 -13.85
C PRO A 82 7.00 3.34 -13.46
N THR A 83 7.90 4.30 -13.22
CA THR A 83 7.52 5.68 -12.87
C THR A 83 6.65 6.32 -13.96
N ASN A 84 7.04 6.18 -15.22
CA ASN A 84 6.26 6.69 -16.34
C ASN A 84 4.94 5.95 -16.47
N LEU A 85 4.94 4.63 -16.33
CA LEU A 85 3.72 3.83 -16.38
C LEU A 85 2.73 4.22 -15.27
N PHE A 86 3.18 4.40 -14.04
CA PHE A 86 2.36 4.88 -12.93
C PHE A 86 1.77 6.26 -13.21
N ARG A 87 2.55 7.18 -13.79
CA ARG A 87 2.09 8.52 -14.17
C ARG A 87 1.04 8.47 -15.28
N LEU A 88 1.23 7.60 -16.28
CA LEU A 88 0.32 7.46 -17.42
C LEU A 88 -1.01 6.83 -17.01
N VAL A 89 -0.99 5.74 -16.24
CA VAL A 89 -2.21 5.07 -15.75
C VAL A 89 -3.04 6.02 -14.88
N ASN A 90 -2.39 6.90 -14.12
CA ASN A 90 -3.06 7.89 -13.29
C ASN A 90 -3.28 9.25 -13.98
N TYR A 91 -3.00 9.38 -15.28
CA TYR A 91 -3.08 10.68 -15.97
C TYR A 91 -4.48 11.30 -15.85
N ARG A 92 -5.53 10.56 -16.26
CA ARG A 92 -6.92 11.03 -16.20
C ARG A 92 -7.34 11.40 -14.77
N VAL A 93 -6.99 10.54 -13.82
CA VAL A 93 -7.24 10.75 -12.39
C VAL A 93 -6.59 12.05 -11.89
N ARG A 94 -5.36 12.35 -12.32
CA ARG A 94 -4.63 13.56 -11.92
C ARG A 94 -5.17 14.82 -12.59
N THR A 95 -5.66 14.71 -13.82
CA THR A 95 -6.21 15.83 -14.59
C THR A 95 -7.65 16.18 -14.18
N VAL A 96 -8.49 15.17 -13.97
CA VAL A 96 -9.94 15.34 -13.73
C VAL A 96 -10.27 15.33 -12.23
N GLY A 97 -9.41 14.74 -11.39
CA GLY A 97 -9.62 14.67 -9.94
C GLY A 97 -10.64 13.62 -9.47
N ILE A 98 -11.29 12.90 -10.39
CA ILE A 98 -12.23 11.83 -10.04
C ILE A 98 -11.46 10.53 -9.79
N GLN A 99 -11.59 9.98 -8.58
CA GLN A 99 -10.89 8.79 -8.12
C GLN A 99 -11.86 7.84 -7.41
N GLN A 100 -12.15 6.69 -8.02
CA GLN A 100 -13.04 5.69 -7.42
C GLN A 100 -12.48 5.12 -6.10
N ILE A 101 -11.15 4.96 -6.02
CA ILE A 101 -10.47 4.53 -4.79
C ILE A 101 -10.71 5.56 -3.68
N ARG A 102 -10.60 6.85 -3.98
CA ARG A 102 -10.90 7.90 -3.00
C ARG A 102 -12.35 7.79 -2.52
N THR A 103 -13.32 7.63 -3.42
CA THR A 103 -14.72 7.48 -3.00
C THR A 103 -14.99 6.23 -2.16
N THR A 104 -14.36 5.09 -2.47
CA THR A 104 -14.57 3.84 -1.74
C THR A 104 -13.86 3.81 -0.39
N PHE A 105 -12.65 4.35 -0.30
CA PHE A 105 -11.79 4.23 0.88
C PHE A 105 -11.77 5.48 1.78
N SER A 106 -12.09 6.67 1.26
CA SER A 106 -12.10 7.91 2.08
C SER A 106 -13.35 8.05 2.95
N GLY A 107 -14.50 7.49 2.56
CA GLY A 107 -15.70 7.48 3.41
C GLY A 107 -15.59 6.59 4.65
N ALA A 108 -14.56 5.75 4.73
CA ALA A 108 -14.24 4.92 5.90
C ALA A 108 -13.15 5.53 6.81
N MET A 109 -12.58 6.68 6.41
CA MET A 109 -11.47 7.37 7.08
C MET A 109 -11.93 8.68 7.75
N ASP A 110 -13.22 8.85 8.02
CA ASP A 110 -13.68 9.83 9.00
C ASP A 110 -13.32 9.28 10.40
N MET A 111 -12.11 9.57 10.83
CA MET A 111 -11.69 9.39 12.22
C MET A 111 -12.61 10.26 13.10
N PRO A 112 -13.16 9.73 14.22
CA PRO A 112 -13.88 10.54 15.18
C PRO A 112 -13.01 11.74 15.59
N GLN A 113 -13.58 12.95 15.52
CA GLN A 113 -12.91 14.21 15.89
C GLN A 113 -12.53 14.31 17.38
N GLU A 114 -12.72 13.27 18.16
CA GLU A 114 -12.31 13.22 19.55
C GLU A 114 -10.96 12.52 19.67
N LEU A 115 -9.88 13.29 19.53
CA LEU A 115 -8.53 13.06 20.09
C LEU A 115 -7.55 14.15 19.55
N GLN A 116 -7.97 15.42 19.58
CA GLN A 116 -7.05 16.57 19.54
C GLN A 116 -6.79 17.06 20.95
#